data_AF-A0A3S5JMK1-F1
#
_entry.id   AF-A0A3S5JMK1-F1
#
_cell.length_a   1.000
_cell.length_b   1.000
_cell.length_c   1.000
_cell.angle_alpha   90.00
_cell.angle_beta   90.00
_cell.angle_gamma   90.00
#
_symmetry.space_group_name_H-M   'P 1'
#
loop_
_entity.id
_entity.type
_entity.pdbx_description
1 polymer ?
#
loop_
_entity_poly.entity_id
_entity_poly.type
_entity_poly.pdbx_seq_one_letter_code
_entity_poly.pdbx_strand_id
1 'polypeptide(L)'
;MDFTSNVTINESNSNEIHVKYNQEGEFKGNIILKSTVDNRELKIKEIISPMVKKYNDKLSVHKIIANTIEIGVPINFKTIITTGSCNIKIMSSFSDINIKIDDGNINLNQKKN
;
A
#
# COMPACT_ATOMS: atom_id res chain seq x y z
N MET A 1 2.34 4.44 -4.34
CA MET A 1 2.30 2.97 -4.47
C MET A 1 1.73 2.72 -5.82
N ASP A 2 2.56 2.18 -6.68
CA ASP A 2 2.36 2.25 -8.13
C ASP A 2 2.13 0.85 -8.70
N PHE A 3 2.42 -0.19 -7.90
CA PHE A 3 2.29 -1.60 -8.24
C PHE A 3 1.25 -2.32 -7.37
N THR A 4 0.77 -1.68 -6.30
CA THR A 4 -0.34 -2.16 -5.46
C THR A 4 -1.69 -1.85 -6.10
N SER A 5 -2.49 -2.90 -6.34
CA SER A 5 -3.86 -2.77 -6.86
C SER A 5 -4.91 -2.68 -5.75
N ASN A 6 -4.59 -3.13 -4.52
CA ASN A 6 -5.48 -3.05 -3.37
C ASN A 6 -4.74 -2.65 -2.09
N VAL A 7 -5.25 -1.62 -1.42
CA VAL A 7 -4.81 -1.16 -0.10
C VAL A 7 -5.96 -1.35 0.88
N THR A 8 -5.74 -2.11 1.95
CA THR A 8 -6.66 -2.19 3.08
C THR A 8 -6.01 -1.63 4.33
N ILE A 9 -6.67 -0.70 5.00
CA ILE A 9 -6.21 -0.15 6.27
C ILE A 9 -7.24 -0.44 7.34
N ASN A 10 -6.78 -1.04 8.44
CA ASN A 10 -7.58 -1.41 9.58
C ASN A 10 -7.04 -0.73 10.84
N GLU A 11 -7.95 -0.33 11.73
CA GLU A 11 -7.58 0.05 13.10
C GLU A 11 -7.12 -1.19 13.88
N SER A 12 -6.22 -0.96 14.82
CA SER A 12 -5.70 -1.94 15.74
C SER A 12 -5.63 -1.33 17.14
N ASN A 13 -5.94 -2.13 18.15
CA ASN A 13 -5.70 -1.77 19.56
C ASN A 13 -4.22 -1.89 19.95
N SER A 14 -3.38 -2.39 19.05
CA SER A 14 -1.92 -2.43 19.23
C SER A 14 -1.31 -1.04 19.00
N ASN A 15 -0.23 -0.75 19.70
CA ASN A 15 0.63 0.41 19.45
C ASN A 15 1.64 0.15 18.31
N GLU A 16 1.57 -1.02 17.67
CA GLU A 16 2.42 -1.41 16.55
C GLU A 16 1.71 -1.19 15.21
N ILE A 17 2.51 -0.89 14.18
CA ILE A 17 2.02 -0.87 12.80
C ILE A 17 2.39 -2.20 12.15
N HIS A 18 1.39 -2.96 11.75
CA HIS A 18 1.58 -4.23 11.04
C HIS A 18 1.34 -4.02 9.55
N VAL A 19 2.27 -4.50 8.73
CA VAL A 19 2.17 -4.40 7.27
C VAL A 19 2.31 -5.79 6.69
N LYS A 20 1.27 -6.23 5.98
CA LYS A 20 1.29 -7.47 5.21
C LYS A 20 1.23 -7.12 3.73
N TYR A 21 2.23 -7.56 2.99
CA TYR A 21 2.35 -7.30 1.56
C TYR A 21 2.37 -8.61 0.80
N ASN A 22 1.35 -8.81 -0.04
CA ASN A 22 1.23 -9.99 -0.85
C ASN A 22 1.51 -9.61 -2.30
N GLN A 23 2.35 -10.40 -2.95
CA GLN A 23 2.74 -10.19 -4.33
C GLN A 23 2.31 -11.37 -5.18
N GLU A 24 1.69 -11.05 -6.30
CA GLU A 24 1.18 -11.99 -7.29
C GLU A 24 1.63 -11.57 -8.70
N GLY A 25 1.71 -12.55 -9.60
CA GLY A 25 2.12 -12.35 -10.98
C GLY A 25 3.61 -12.58 -11.26
N GLU A 26 3.99 -12.34 -12.50
CA GLU A 26 5.31 -12.69 -13.06
C GLU A 26 6.45 -11.85 -12.50
N PHE A 27 6.15 -10.66 -11.97
CA PHE A 27 7.13 -9.75 -11.36
C PHE A 27 7.24 -9.87 -9.83
N LYS A 28 6.72 -10.96 -9.26
CA LYS A 28 6.90 -11.27 -7.84
C LYS A 28 8.39 -11.27 -7.47
N GLY A 29 8.75 -10.57 -6.39
CA GLY A 29 10.14 -10.41 -5.94
C GLY A 29 10.95 -9.34 -6.68
N ASN A 30 10.45 -8.82 -7.81
CA ASN A 30 11.07 -7.69 -8.51
C ASN A 30 10.66 -6.34 -7.92
N ILE A 31 9.53 -6.29 -7.20
CA ILE A 31 9.11 -5.14 -6.40
C ILE A 31 9.33 -5.50 -4.93
N ILE A 32 9.79 -4.56 -4.12
CA ILE A 32 9.93 -4.73 -2.67
C ILE A 32 9.33 -3.53 -1.94
N LEU A 33 8.86 -3.75 -0.72
CA LEU A 33 8.51 -2.65 0.18
C LEU A 33 9.75 -2.12 0.88
N LYS A 34 9.98 -0.82 0.75
CA LYS A 34 10.93 -0.08 1.55
C LYS A 34 10.18 0.69 2.62
N SER A 35 10.54 0.44 3.88
CA SER A 35 10.12 1.25 5.02
C SER A 35 11.26 2.13 5.50
N THR A 36 10.94 3.36 5.89
CA THR A 36 11.86 4.26 6.59
C THR A 36 11.10 4.95 7.70
N VAL A 37 11.67 4.96 8.90
CA VAL A 37 11.16 5.75 10.02
C VAL A 37 11.99 7.01 10.11
N ASP A 38 11.34 8.15 10.01
CA ASP A 38 11.97 9.47 10.17
C ASP A 38 11.03 10.37 10.95
N ASN A 39 11.54 11.04 11.97
CA ASN A 39 10.80 12.02 12.76
C ASN A 39 9.38 11.60 13.21
N ARG A 40 9.23 10.34 13.69
CA ARG A 40 7.97 9.70 14.10
C ARG A 40 6.97 9.43 12.96
N GLU A 41 7.43 9.46 11.73
CA GLU A 41 6.68 9.09 10.53
C GLU A 41 7.20 7.77 9.97
N LEU A 42 6.32 6.78 9.79
CA LEU A 42 6.62 5.54 9.07
C LEU A 42 6.26 5.73 7.60
N LYS A 43 7.27 5.86 6.74
CA LYS A 43 7.08 5.93 5.28
C LYS A 43 7.24 4.55 4.69
N ILE A 44 6.24 4.10 3.93
CA ILE A 44 6.24 2.82 3.24
C ILE A 44 6.06 3.09 1.74
N LYS A 45 6.96 2.57 0.92
CA LYS A 45 6.88 2.70 -0.54
C LYS A 45 7.30 1.43 -1.25
N GLU A 46 6.72 1.20 -2.42
CA GLU A 46 7.19 0.18 -3.35
C GLU A 46 8.40 0.71 -4.11
N ILE A 47 9.43 -0.12 -4.27
CA ILE A 47 10.58 0.15 -5.12
C ILE A 47 10.88 -1.08 -5.97
N ILE A 48 11.44 -0.86 -7.16
CA ILE A 48 12.01 -1.95 -7.96
C ILE A 48 13.26 -2.46 -7.23
N SER A 49 13.33 -3.77 -7.02
CA SER A 49 14.46 -4.43 -6.38
C SER A 49 15.74 -4.15 -7.18
N PRO A 50 16.84 -3.77 -6.53
CA PRO A 50 18.14 -3.60 -7.19
C PRO A 50 18.65 -4.88 -7.88
N MET A 51 18.10 -6.05 -7.51
CA MET A 51 18.48 -7.35 -8.06
C MET A 51 17.74 -7.74 -9.33
N VAL A 52 16.81 -6.91 -9.82
CA VAL A 52 16.03 -7.21 -11.02
C VAL A 52 16.94 -7.27 -12.25
N LYS A 53 17.01 -8.43 -12.89
CA LYS A 53 17.59 -8.56 -14.23
C LYS A 53 16.62 -7.98 -15.24
N LYS A 54 17.05 -6.95 -15.98
CA LYS A 54 16.28 -6.37 -17.09
C LYS A 54 16.20 -7.39 -18.23
N TYR A 55 15.09 -8.10 -18.34
CA TYR A 55 14.78 -8.87 -19.54
C TYR A 55 14.13 -7.90 -20.55
N ASN A 56 14.76 -7.74 -21.73
CA ASN A 56 14.29 -6.90 -22.83
C ASN A 56 13.07 -7.53 -23.52
N ASP A 57 11.95 -7.63 -22.80
CA ASP A 57 10.77 -8.31 -23.30
C ASP A 57 9.70 -7.28 -23.72
N LYS A 58 9.63 -7.03 -25.04
CA LYS A 58 8.78 -6.02 -25.71
C LYS A 58 7.26 -6.27 -25.57
N LEU A 59 6.84 -7.33 -24.88
CA LEU A 59 5.44 -7.71 -24.68
C LEU A 59 4.91 -7.43 -23.25
N SER A 60 5.69 -6.76 -22.41
CA SER A 60 5.41 -6.60 -20.97
C SER A 60 4.25 -5.65 -20.60
N VAL A 61 3.61 -4.99 -21.57
CA VAL A 61 2.59 -3.93 -21.35
C VAL A 61 1.29 -4.47 -20.71
N HIS A 62 1.10 -5.79 -20.68
CA HIS A 62 -0.07 -6.45 -20.06
C HIS A 62 0.28 -7.42 -18.92
N LYS A 63 1.54 -7.43 -18.44
CA LYS A 63 1.92 -8.31 -17.34
C LYS A 63 1.25 -7.82 -16.05
N ILE A 64 0.29 -8.62 -15.57
CA ILE A 64 -0.55 -8.29 -14.41
C ILE A 64 0.34 -8.24 -13.16
N ILE A 65 0.45 -7.06 -12.57
CA ILE A 65 0.98 -6.89 -11.22
C ILE A 65 -0.23 -6.70 -10.31
N ALA A 66 -0.45 -7.67 -9.42
CA ALA A 66 -1.59 -7.69 -8.51
C ALA A 66 -1.09 -7.70 -7.06
N ASN A 67 -0.29 -6.70 -6.68
CA ASN A 67 0.16 -6.61 -5.30
C ASN A 67 -0.97 -6.08 -4.42
N THR A 68 -1.08 -6.65 -3.21
CA THR A 68 -2.02 -6.19 -2.19
C THR A 68 -1.27 -5.83 -0.92
N ILE A 69 -1.74 -4.81 -0.23
CA ILE A 69 -1.21 -4.42 1.07
C ILE A 69 -2.33 -4.30 2.09
N GLU A 70 -2.12 -4.92 3.24
CA GLU A 70 -2.96 -4.80 4.42
C GLU A 70 -2.14 -4.13 5.53
N ILE A 71 -2.66 -3.05 6.09
CA ILE A 71 -1.99 -2.25 7.11
C ILE A 71 -2.89 -2.18 8.34
N GLY A 72 -2.37 -2.62 9.49
CA GLY A 72 -2.96 -2.36 10.80
C GLY A 72 -2.29 -1.13 11.42
N VAL A 73 -3.06 -0.11 11.75
CA VAL A 73 -2.58 1.12 12.41
C VAL A 73 -3.22 1.29 13.79
N PRO A 74 -2.52 1.90 14.76
CA PRO A 74 -3.13 2.26 16.04
C PRO A 74 -4.36 3.16 15.87
N ILE A 75 -5.26 3.15 16.86
CA ILE A 75 -6.40 4.07 16.91
C ILE A 75 -5.90 5.53 16.88
N ASN A 76 -6.65 6.41 16.19
CA ASN A 76 -6.33 7.85 16.06
C ASN A 76 -4.96 8.13 15.42
N PHE A 77 -4.50 7.26 14.51
CA PHE A 77 -3.24 7.45 13.80
C PHE A 77 -3.44 8.27 12.51
N LYS A 78 -2.66 9.34 12.35
CA LYS A 78 -2.68 10.14 11.11
C LYS A 78 -2.15 9.31 9.95
N THR A 79 -2.93 9.25 8.87
CA THR A 79 -2.62 8.38 7.73
C THR A 79 -2.59 9.17 6.42
N ILE A 80 -1.51 9.02 5.66
CA ILE A 80 -1.35 9.63 4.33
C ILE A 80 -1.13 8.51 3.31
N ILE A 81 -1.93 8.50 2.25
CA ILE A 81 -1.88 7.48 1.21
C ILE A 81 -1.69 8.16 -0.14
N THR A 82 -0.74 7.67 -0.94
CA THR A 82 -0.55 8.10 -2.32
C THR A 82 -0.39 6.88 -3.23
N THR A 83 -1.30 6.72 -4.19
CA THR A 83 -1.34 5.58 -5.11
C THR A 83 -1.58 6.00 -6.56
N GLY A 84 -1.14 5.18 -7.50
CA GLY A 84 -1.53 5.27 -8.92
C GLY A 84 -2.96 4.73 -9.13
N SER A 85 -3.09 3.63 -9.87
CA SER A 85 -4.37 2.90 -10.04
C SER A 85 -4.60 1.87 -8.92
N CYS A 86 -5.52 2.13 -7.99
CA CYS A 86 -5.69 1.29 -6.80
C CYS A 86 -7.15 1.26 -6.29
N ASN A 87 -7.54 0.18 -5.61
CA ASN A 87 -8.72 0.17 -4.76
C ASN A 87 -8.28 0.32 -3.30
N ILE A 88 -8.78 1.34 -2.63
CA ILE A 88 -8.44 1.66 -1.24
C ILE A 88 -9.66 1.36 -0.38
N LYS A 89 -9.52 0.46 0.58
CA LYS A 89 -10.53 0.17 1.61
C LYS A 89 -10.00 0.56 2.97
N ILE A 90 -10.77 1.36 3.68
CA ILE A 90 -10.35 1.93 4.95
C ILE A 90 -11.42 1.63 6.00
N MET A 91 -11.04 0.92 7.05
CA MET A 91 -11.89 0.48 8.16
C MET A 91 -11.27 0.91 9.50
N SER A 92 -11.34 2.20 9.81
CA SER A 92 -10.73 2.73 11.03
C SER A 92 -11.36 4.06 11.47
N SER A 93 -11.30 4.30 12.77
CA SER A 93 -11.58 5.58 13.43
C SER A 93 -10.37 6.52 13.32
N PHE A 94 -10.24 7.21 12.18
CA PHE A 94 -9.12 8.14 11.95
C PHE A 94 -9.38 9.50 12.60
N SER A 95 -8.31 10.08 13.16
CA SER A 95 -8.28 11.50 13.54
C SER A 95 -8.01 12.41 12.33
N ASP A 96 -7.21 11.94 11.37
CA ASP A 96 -6.80 12.68 10.17
C ASP A 96 -6.38 11.68 9.07
N ILE A 97 -6.97 11.81 7.87
CA ILE A 97 -6.64 10.98 6.71
C ILE A 97 -6.53 11.84 5.44
N ASN A 98 -5.43 11.66 4.70
CA ASN A 98 -5.22 12.29 3.40
C ASN A 98 -4.96 11.21 2.35
N ILE A 99 -5.76 11.19 1.29
CA ILE A 99 -5.69 10.20 0.22
C ILE A 99 -5.50 10.91 -1.10
N LYS A 100 -4.42 10.58 -1.80
CA LYS A 100 -4.18 10.94 -3.19
C LYS A 100 -4.17 9.66 -4.02
N ILE A 101 -5.05 9.60 -5.01
CA ILE A 101 -5.19 8.48 -5.93
C ILE A 101 -5.27 9.03 -7.36
N ASP A 102 -4.55 8.41 -8.30
CA ASP A 102 -4.63 8.81 -9.70
C ASP A 102 -5.86 8.18 -10.38
N ASP A 103 -6.15 6.90 -10.12
CA ASP A 103 -7.33 6.19 -10.65
C ASP A 103 -7.79 5.05 -9.71
N GLY A 104 -9.07 4.71 -9.74
CA GLY A 104 -9.67 3.62 -8.95
C GLY A 104 -10.69 4.08 -7.91
N ASN A 105 -10.91 3.26 -6.87
CA ASN A 105 -12.00 3.44 -5.91
C ASN A 105 -11.49 3.65 -4.48
N ILE A 106 -12.18 4.51 -3.74
CA ILE A 106 -11.99 4.69 -2.30
C ILE A 106 -13.28 4.28 -1.58
N ASN A 107 -13.17 3.29 -0.70
CA ASN A 107 -14.22 2.90 0.22
C ASN A 107 -13.82 3.24 1.66
N LEU A 108 -14.46 4.29 2.20
CA LEU A 108 -14.32 4.69 3.59
C LEU A 108 -15.46 4.08 4.40
N ASN A 109 -15.17 3.03 5.16
CA ASN A 109 -16.12 2.43 6.07
C ASN A 109 -15.76 2.83 7.51
N GLN A 110 -16.21 4.02 7.90
CA GLN A 110 -16.07 4.48 9.27
C GLN A 110 -17.04 3.68 10.16
N LYS A 111 -16.50 2.98 11.16
CA LYS A 111 -17.34 2.53 12.27
C LYS A 111 -17.89 3.77 12.98
N LYS A 112 -19.21 3.94 12.95
CA LYS A 112 -19.88 4.85 13.89
C LYS A 112 -19.75 4.23 15.28
N ASN A 113 -19.10 4.95 16.19
CA ASN A 113 -19.21 4.69 17.63
C ASN A 113 -20.63 4.99 18.10
#